data_AF-A0A9D0GA59-F1
#
_entry.id   AF-A0A9D0GA59-F1
#
_cell.length_a   1.000
_cell.length_b   1.000
_cell.length_c   1.000
_cell.angle_alpha   90.00
_cell.angle_beta   90.00
_cell.angle_gamma   90.00
#
_symmetry.space_group_name_H-M   'P 1'
#
loop_
_entity.id
_entity.type
_entity.pdbx_description
1 polymer ?
#
loop_
_entity_poly.entity_id
_entity_poly.type
_entity_poly.pdbx_seq_one_letter_code
_entity_poly.pdbx_strand_id
1 'polypeptide(L)'
;MTYLLNGRWRRLVWAAVAVLLILSIVGCEPPSLDLVETQEIVVLWHGFSGQEARALEALADRFNDENPWDIVLITEYQTDIPGKLQGLQESRPDLV
;
A
#
# COMPACT_ATOMS: atom_id res chain seq x y z
N MET A 1 -54.21 -15.83 -40.23
CA MET A 1 -53.38 -17.06 -40.12
C MET A 1 -51.95 -16.61 -39.81
N THR A 2 -51.63 -16.44 -38.53
CA THR A 2 -50.58 -15.55 -38.02
C THR A 2 -49.67 -16.30 -37.04
N TYR A 3 -48.93 -17.33 -37.47
CA TYR A 3 -48.01 -18.05 -36.55
C TYR A 3 -46.76 -18.66 -37.22
N LEU A 4 -46.12 -17.97 -38.17
CA LEU A 4 -44.83 -18.42 -38.74
C LEU A 4 -43.63 -17.49 -38.47
N LEU A 5 -43.75 -16.56 -37.51
CA LEU A 5 -42.64 -15.67 -37.11
C LEU A 5 -41.99 -16.04 -35.77
N ASN A 6 -42.49 -17.05 -35.05
CA ASN A 6 -42.13 -17.28 -33.65
C ASN A 6 -40.68 -17.76 -33.46
N GLY A 7 -40.12 -18.55 -34.37
CA GLY A 7 -38.76 -19.12 -34.19
C GLY A 7 -37.65 -18.10 -34.39
N ARG A 8 -37.75 -17.27 -35.44
CA ARG A 8 -36.72 -16.29 -35.80
C ARG A 8 -36.72 -15.08 -34.86
N TRP A 9 -37.91 -14.62 -34.47
CA TRP A 9 -38.05 -13.55 -33.49
C TRP A 9 -37.60 -13.98 -32.09
N ARG A 10 -37.91 -15.22 -31.68
CA ARG A 10 -37.42 -15.76 -30.41
C ARG A 10 -35.89 -15.81 -30.40
N ARG A 11 -35.24 -16.28 -31.48
CA ARG A 11 -33.76 -16.30 -31.59
C ARG A 11 -33.13 -14.90 -31.52
N LEU A 12 -33.75 -13.90 -32.16
CA LEU A 12 -33.27 -12.52 -32.12
C LEU A 12 -33.45 -11.88 -30.73
N VAL A 13 -34.57 -12.16 -30.06
CA VAL A 13 -34.81 -11.70 -28.69
C VAL A 13 -33.80 -12.34 -27.73
N TRP A 14 -33.54 -13.65 -27.84
CA TRP A 14 -32.54 -14.32 -27.01
C TRP A 14 -31.12 -13.82 -27.30
N ALA A 15 -30.78 -13.52 -28.55
CA ALA A 15 -29.49 -12.94 -28.91
C ALA A 15 -29.33 -11.53 -28.31
N ALA A 16 -30.38 -10.69 -28.37
CA ALA A 16 -30.37 -9.37 -27.77
C ALA A 16 -30.24 -9.41 -26.24
N VAL A 17 -30.95 -10.33 -25.59
CA VAL A 17 -30.84 -10.56 -24.14
C VAL A 17 -29.44 -11.03 -23.77
N ALA A 18 -28.85 -11.96 -24.53
CA ALA A 18 -27.49 -12.44 -24.30
C ALA A 18 -26.45 -11.32 -24.45
N VAL A 19 -26.58 -10.46 -25.46
CA VAL A 19 -25.70 -9.30 -25.65
C VAL A 19 -25.85 -8.29 -24.51
N LEU A 20 -27.08 -8.02 -24.06
CA LEU A 20 -27.34 -7.14 -22.92
C LEU A 20 -26.74 -7.70 -21.61
N LEU A 21 -26.81 -9.02 -21.44
CA LEU A 21 -26.21 -9.73 -20.30
C LEU A 21 -24.69 -9.65 -20.30
N ILE A 22 -24.05 -9.83 -21.47
CA ILE A 22 -22.59 -9.72 -21.63
C ILE A 22 -22.11 -8.27 -21.39
N LEU A 23 -22.86 -7.27 -21.86
CA LEU A 23 -22.57 -5.86 -21.61
C LEU A 23 -22.66 -5.48 -20.12
N SER A 24 -23.52 -6.16 -19.35
CA SER A 24 -23.70 -5.90 -17.92
C SER A 24 -22.53 -6.39 -17.05
N ILE A 25 -21.58 -7.15 -17.60
CA ILE A 25 -20.43 -7.71 -16.85
C ILE A 25 -19.16 -6.84 -17.00
N VAL A 26 -19.19 -5.80 -17.85
CA VAL A 26 -18.01 -4.93 -18.14
C VAL A 26 -17.87 -3.77 -17.14
N GLY A 27 -18.59 -3.80 -16.01
CA GLY A 27 -18.66 -2.67 -15.08
C GLY A 27 -18.38 -2.99 -13.62
N CYS A 28 -17.70 -4.09 -13.33
CA CYS A 28 -17.18 -4.35 -11.98
C CYS A 28 -15.66 -4.39 -12.07
N GLU A 29 -15.05 -3.23 -12.31
CA GLU A 29 -13.71 -3.01 -11.81
C GLU A 29 -13.90 -2.97 -10.29
N PRO A 30 -13.39 -3.96 -9.52
CA PRO A 30 -13.35 -3.77 -8.08
C PRO A 30 -12.63 -2.44 -7.86
N PRO A 31 -13.02 -1.62 -6.86
CA PRO A 31 -12.15 -0.53 -6.46
C PRO A 31 -10.77 -1.16 -6.34
N SER A 32 -9.82 -0.70 -7.16
CA SER A 32 -8.43 -0.98 -6.90
C SER A 32 -8.30 -0.62 -5.44
N LEU A 33 -8.16 -1.64 -4.58
CA LEU A 33 -7.62 -1.41 -3.26
C LEU A 33 -6.33 -0.72 -3.63
N ASP A 34 -6.27 0.59 -3.40
CA ASP A 34 -5.03 1.28 -3.22
C ASP A 34 -4.37 0.43 -2.13
N LEU A 35 -3.56 -0.53 -2.57
CA LEU A 35 -2.40 -0.97 -1.83
C LEU A 35 -1.70 0.37 -1.66
N VAL A 36 -2.00 1.05 -0.56
CA VAL A 36 -1.13 2.07 0.00
C VAL A 36 0.22 1.40 -0.11
N GLU A 37 1.04 1.87 -1.06
CA GLU A 37 2.42 1.47 -1.16
C GLU A 37 2.94 1.69 0.25
N THR A 38 3.07 0.58 0.98
CA THR A 38 3.12 0.64 2.44
C THR A 38 4.54 1.01 2.72
N GLN A 39 4.83 2.31 2.63
CA GLN A 39 6.13 2.88 2.89
C GLN A 39 6.62 2.33 4.22
N GLU A 40 7.68 1.54 4.18
CA GLU A 40 8.17 0.82 5.35
C GLU A 40 8.97 1.80 6.19
N ILE A 41 8.43 2.19 7.35
CA ILE A 41 9.09 3.12 8.26
C ILE A 41 9.96 2.32 9.22
N VAL A 42 11.25 2.62 9.23
CA VAL A 42 12.24 2.05 10.15
C VAL A 42 12.71 3.14 11.11
N VAL A 43 12.54 2.90 12.41
CA VAL A 43 12.96 3.85 13.45
C VAL A 43 14.28 3.40 14.09
N LEU A 44 15.30 4.26 14.00
CA LEU A 44 16.60 4.11 14.66
C LEU A 44 16.69 5.01 15.89
N TRP A 45 16.82 4.41 17.07
CA TRP A 45 17.17 5.13 18.28
C TRP A 45 18.69 5.28 18.43
N HIS A 46 19.16 6.47 18.80
CA HIS A 46 20.59 6.68 19.04
C HIS A 46 20.86 7.62 20.23
N GLY A 47 22.04 7.46 20.83
CA GLY A 47 22.53 8.33 21.90
C GLY A 47 23.45 9.47 21.43
N PHE A 48 23.70 9.59 20.12
CA PHE A 48 24.62 10.60 19.58
C PHE A 48 24.11 12.03 19.78
N SER A 49 25.03 12.96 19.99
CA SER A 49 24.75 14.39 20.09
C SER A 49 25.82 15.16 19.30
N GLY A 50 25.62 16.46 19.07
CA GLY A 50 26.66 17.28 18.43
C GLY A 50 26.91 16.91 16.96
N GLN A 51 28.17 16.66 16.62
CA GLN A 51 28.58 16.41 15.22
C GLN A 51 28.18 15.01 14.76
N GLU A 52 28.20 14.04 15.67
CA GLU A 52 27.84 12.66 15.41
C GLU A 52 26.36 12.53 15.06
N ALA A 53 25.49 13.28 15.73
CA ALA A 53 24.07 13.33 15.39
C ALA A 53 23.83 13.90 13.99
N ARG A 54 24.51 15.01 13.64
CA ARG A 54 24.40 15.61 12.30
C ARG A 54 24.94 14.71 11.20
N ALA A 55 26.01 13.97 11.48
CA ALA A 55 26.56 12.99 10.54
C ALA A 55 25.56 11.84 10.32
N LEU A 56 24.90 11.38 11.39
CA LEU A 56 23.86 10.35 11.29
C LEU A 56 22.63 10.85 10.51
N GLU A 57 22.16 12.06 10.77
CA GLU A 57 21.07 12.70 10.01
C GLU A 57 21.42 12.77 8.51
N ALA A 58 22.61 13.25 8.16
CA ALA A 58 23.03 13.32 6.75
C ALA A 58 23.14 11.94 6.08
N LEU A 59 23.49 10.89 6.83
CA LEU A 59 23.49 9.52 6.33
C LEU A 59 22.06 8.98 6.15
N ALA A 60 21.15 9.31 7.05
CA ALA A 60 19.74 8.92 6.96
C ALA A 60 19.04 9.61 5.78
N ASP A 61 19.28 10.91 5.59
CA ASP A 61 18.78 11.66 4.43
C ASP A 61 19.26 11.02 3.13
N ARG A 62 20.56 10.73 3.04
CA ARG A 62 21.13 10.08 1.86
C ARG A 62 20.55 8.69 1.63
N PHE A 63 20.33 7.91 2.69
CA PHE A 63 19.67 6.61 2.58
C PHE A 63 18.25 6.79 2.02
N ASN A 64 17.46 7.70 2.58
CA ASN A 64 16.08 7.94 2.14
C ASN A 64 16.01 8.41 0.68
N ASP A 65 16.95 9.25 0.24
CA ASP A 65 17.02 9.75 -1.14
C ASP A 65 17.46 8.66 -2.14
N GLU A 66 18.40 7.79 -1.76
CA GLU A 66 19.02 6.83 -2.67
C GLU A 66 18.34 5.44 -2.66
N ASN A 67 17.50 5.11 -1.67
CA ASN A 67 16.95 3.77 -1.56
C ASN A 67 15.76 3.54 -2.54
N PRO A 68 15.80 2.49 -3.37
CA PRO A 68 14.72 2.17 -4.30
C PRO A 68 13.58 1.34 -3.69
N TRP A 69 13.62 1.03 -2.39
CA TRP A 69 12.72 0.07 -1.74
C TRP A 69 11.58 0.72 -0.96
N ASP A 70 11.36 2.03 -1.12
CA ASP A 70 10.33 2.81 -0.40
C ASP A 70 10.39 2.62 1.13
N ILE A 71 11.61 2.46 1.65
CA ILE A 71 11.90 2.44 3.09
C ILE A 71 12.21 3.86 3.53
N VAL A 72 11.63 4.30 4.65
CA VAL A 72 11.97 5.58 5.29
C VAL A 72 12.64 5.31 6.62
N LEU A 73 13.92 5.69 6.72
CA LEU A 73 14.68 5.68 7.97
C LEU A 73 14.43 6.98 8.73
N ILE A 74 13.93 6.84 9.95
CA ILE A 74 13.76 7.94 10.92
C ILE A 74 14.77 7.74 12.05
N THR A 75 15.60 8.75 12.32
CA THR A 75 16.56 8.73 13.42
C THR A 75 16.04 9.54 14.61
N GLU A 76 15.99 8.92 15.79
CA GLU A 76 15.52 9.56 17.01
C GLU A 76 16.60 9.58 18.09
N TYR A 77 16.89 10.77 18.60
CA TYR A 77 17.71 10.90 19.79
C TYR A 77 16.98 10.38 21.03
N GLN A 78 17.62 9.47 21.75
CA GLN A 78 17.08 8.91 22.97
C GLN A 78 18.12 8.91 24.09
N THR A 79 17.76 9.53 25.21
CA THR A 79 18.49 9.35 26.48
C THR A 79 18.02 8.07 27.16
N ASP A 80 18.96 7.34 27.79
CA ASP A 80 18.73 6.10 28.55
C ASP A 80 17.99 5.01 27.75
N ILE A 81 18.56 4.63 26.60
CA ILE A 81 18.01 3.57 25.74
C ILE A 81 17.85 2.23 26.48
N PRO A 82 18.83 1.75 27.29
CA PRO A 82 18.68 0.49 28.02
C PRO A 82 17.47 0.49 28.97
N GLY A 83 17.24 1.60 29.69
CA GLY A 83 16.06 1.75 30.56
C GLY A 83 14.76 1.76 29.79
N LYS A 84 14.71 2.47 28.65
CA LYS A 84 13.52 2.51 27.79
C LYS A 84 13.18 1.16 27.17
N LEU A 85 14.18 0.40 26.70
CA LEU A 85 13.95 -0.92 26.11
C LEU A 85 13.33 -1.94 27.08
N GLN A 86 13.58 -1.80 28.38
CA GLN A 86 13.04 -2.71 29.40
C GLN A 86 11.56 -2.44 29.74
N GLY A 87 11.03 -1.26 29.40
CA GLY A 87 9.67 -0.82 29.76
C GLY A 87 8.65 -0.83 28.63
N LEU A 88 9.03 -1.20 27.40
CA LEU A 88 8.16 -1.11 26.22
C LEU A 88 7.27 -2.36 26.10
N GLN A 89 5.95 -2.13 26.04
CA GLN A 89 4.97 -3.19 25.75
C GLN A 89 4.53 -3.22 24.27
N GLU A 90 4.54 -2.10 23.55
CA GLU A 90 3.92 -2.04 22.20
C GLU A 90 4.69 -1.27 21.10
N SER A 91 5.58 -0.32 21.41
CA SER A 91 6.35 0.42 20.39
C SER A 91 7.84 0.39 20.68
N ARG A 92 8.54 -0.54 20.05
CA ARG A 92 10.00 -0.65 20.09
C ARG A 92 10.59 -0.07 18.80
N PRO A 93 11.74 0.62 18.83
CA PRO A 93 12.44 0.94 17.60
C PRO A 93 12.88 -0.34 16.88
N ASP A 94 13.00 -0.24 15.56
CA ASP A 94 13.53 -1.31 14.72
C ASP A 94 15.04 -1.47 14.92
N LEU A 95 15.74 -0.35 15.15
CA LEU A 95 17.18 -0.28 15.32
C LEU A 95 17.58 0.54 16.55
N VAL A 96 18.72 0.17 17.17
CA VAL A 96 19.33 0.83 18.33
C VAL A 96 20.85 0.89 18.15
#